data_AF-A0A7C8EJX7-F1
#
_entry.id   AF-A0A7C8EJX7-F1
#
_cell.length_a   1.000
_cell.length_b   1.000
_cell.length_c   1.000
_cell.angle_alpha   90.00
_cell.angle_beta   90.00
_cell.angle_gamma   90.00
#
_symmetry.space_group_name_H-M   'P 1'
#
loop_
_entity.id
_entity.type
_entity.pdbx_description
1 polymer ?
#
loop_
_entity_poly.entity_id
_entity_poly.type
_entity_poly.pdbx_seq_one_letter_code
_entity_poly.pdbx_strand_id
1 'polypeptide(L)'
;MSASRLLCVVTLSLAATLSGSEHPEAIGEAAGQGESGVSIENCGLTACAFILQACHHEYSVEVLTQLLAAEQPSLPGVSLASMVRALEAHRLKVQARKNIPFPSIQNWLARSPDHYVIFGTPPPPDPEIAGIGHASVIAGLSDGAFVLEDLWNRRSLSWAQLKGRFEHESDWVALLVSRLSGEDKAYGETPLRIVPFVLDLGRLERGKTHNEIVAVENMTARPLAIVRATTGCSCAQLLVPDKYLPPGATIHATVQVEADKWGAGTHARSLFLFLADGTSARIQVSAMSPTRSALRSHPAALRVFVGHGGPVPPVTRTLEITGLPPDARDDALSASCSAPWAEAQVDEDRSRPGTTSFTVRIHPPEAMDASARTYRAQIHIQHPLIEHALVVPITLERDNTFYCSPSVIFLRRATGSGTVEMRRLKDTGRRFRIVAIETPSYLEATYSEDWVDNVARIPYQFANQNGQDGQLPFANLSICCEEESAGDTPAQQHGISIPVIPASSVR
;
A
#
# COMPACT_ATOMS: atom_id res chain seq x y z
N MET A 1 -45.73 33.67 36.90
CA MET A 1 -45.03 32.61 36.12
C MET A 1 -44.55 33.27 34.84
N SER A 2 -43.26 33.61 34.84
CA SER A 2 -42.63 34.55 33.91
C SER A 2 -41.97 33.79 32.76
N ALA A 3 -42.31 34.16 31.52
CA ALA A 3 -41.69 33.64 30.32
C ALA A 3 -40.45 34.47 29.96
N SER A 4 -39.27 33.85 30.03
CA SER A 4 -38.02 34.46 29.57
C SER A 4 -37.69 33.94 28.17
N ARG A 5 -37.87 34.83 27.18
CA ARG A 5 -37.30 34.72 25.83
C ARG A 5 -35.83 35.13 25.90
N LEU A 6 -34.91 34.30 25.41
CA LEU A 6 -33.52 34.70 25.17
C LEU A 6 -33.36 35.03 23.68
N LEU A 7 -33.04 36.30 23.43
CA LEU A 7 -32.75 36.90 22.14
C LEU A 7 -31.22 36.96 22.02
N CYS A 8 -30.62 36.21 21.10
CA CYS A 8 -29.21 36.36 20.75
C CYS A 8 -29.10 37.22 19.49
N VAL A 9 -28.78 38.49 19.68
CA VAL A 9 -28.30 39.43 18.68
C VAL A 9 -26.80 39.60 18.93
N VAL A 10 -25.95 39.25 17.97
CA VAL A 10 -24.56 39.71 17.92
C VAL A 10 -24.19 40.05 16.47
N THR A 11 -24.35 41.34 16.20
CA THR A 11 -23.55 42.29 15.40
C THR A 11 -22.64 41.82 14.26
N LEU A 12 -22.96 42.37 13.07
CA LEU A 12 -22.07 42.62 11.94
C LEU A 12 -20.85 43.47 12.33
N SER A 13 -19.72 43.24 11.66
CA SER A 13 -18.66 44.23 11.44
C SER A 13 -18.24 44.24 9.96
N LEU A 14 -18.58 45.36 9.29
CA LEU A 14 -17.87 45.95 8.13
C LEU A 14 -16.58 46.59 8.72
N ALA A 15 -15.38 46.61 8.16
CA ALA A 15 -14.83 46.80 6.80
C ALA A 15 -13.38 46.22 6.83
N ALA A 16 -12.65 45.92 5.76
CA ALA A 16 -12.38 46.74 4.58
C ALA A 16 -11.89 45.90 3.39
N THR A 17 -12.23 46.42 2.22
CA THR A 17 -11.83 46.08 0.86
C THR A 17 -10.33 46.24 0.60
N LEU A 18 -9.76 45.28 -0.13
CA LEU A 18 -8.64 45.29 -1.11
C LEU A 18 -8.37 43.79 -1.38
N SER A 19 -8.23 43.22 -2.58
CA SER A 19 -8.12 43.67 -3.96
C SER A 19 -8.13 42.38 -4.81
N GLY A 20 -8.99 42.29 -5.83
CA GLY A 20 -8.82 41.37 -6.98
C GLY A 20 -9.19 39.90 -6.77
N SER A 21 -10.48 39.57 -6.65
CA SER A 21 -10.96 38.26 -7.09
C SER A 21 -11.40 38.38 -8.54
N GLU A 22 -10.50 38.07 -9.47
CA GLU A 22 -10.88 37.81 -10.86
C GLU A 22 -11.78 36.56 -10.85
N HIS A 23 -13.09 36.78 -10.92
CA HIS A 23 -13.99 35.68 -11.23
C HIS A 23 -13.68 35.22 -12.65
N PRO A 24 -13.33 33.95 -12.88
CA PRO A 24 -13.13 33.46 -14.24
C PRO A 24 -14.44 33.63 -15.03
N GLU A 25 -14.37 34.41 -16.11
CA GLU A 25 -15.52 34.72 -16.95
C GLU A 25 -16.11 33.43 -17.53
N ALA A 26 -17.42 33.27 -17.35
CA ALA A 26 -18.16 32.25 -18.07
C ALA A 26 -18.29 32.70 -19.54
N ILE A 27 -17.70 31.94 -20.46
CA ILE A 27 -17.69 32.21 -21.92
C ILE A 27 -19.10 32.04 -22.56
N GLY A 28 -20.15 31.87 -21.75
CA GLY A 28 -21.49 31.43 -22.17
C GLY A 28 -22.20 32.34 -23.17
N GLU A 29 -21.83 33.63 -23.25
CA GLU A 29 -22.36 34.54 -24.27
C GLU A 29 -21.33 34.99 -25.32
N ALA A 30 -20.02 34.82 -25.07
CA ALA A 30 -18.96 35.18 -26.01
C ALA A 30 -18.64 34.07 -27.03
N ALA A 31 -19.04 32.82 -26.79
CA ALA A 31 -18.82 31.71 -27.72
C ALA A 31 -19.61 31.82 -29.04
N GLY A 32 -20.63 32.69 -29.09
CA GLY A 32 -21.46 32.88 -30.28
C GLY A 32 -20.88 33.86 -31.30
N GLN A 33 -20.02 34.80 -30.90
CA GLN A 33 -19.55 35.89 -31.76
C GLN A 33 -18.19 36.43 -31.26
N GLY A 34 -17.05 35.80 -31.62
CA GLY A 34 -15.74 36.39 -31.33
C GLY A 34 -14.54 35.43 -31.36
N GLU A 35 -13.81 35.44 -32.47
CA GLU A 35 -12.34 35.32 -32.59
C GLU A 35 -11.57 34.34 -31.67
N SER A 36 -11.90 33.05 -31.69
CA SER A 36 -10.86 32.04 -31.48
C SER A 36 -10.96 30.99 -32.58
N GLY A 37 -10.30 31.27 -33.71
CA GLY A 37 -10.16 30.38 -34.87
C GLY A 37 -9.25 29.17 -34.60
N VAL A 38 -9.34 28.58 -33.40
CA VAL A 38 -8.61 27.37 -33.04
C VAL A 38 -9.40 26.17 -33.54
N SER A 39 -8.91 25.57 -34.62
CA SER A 39 -9.39 24.31 -35.17
C SER A 39 -8.60 23.15 -34.57
N ILE A 40 -9.26 22.07 -34.18
CA ILE A 40 -8.63 20.90 -33.55
C ILE A 40 -8.71 19.71 -34.52
N GLU A 41 -7.60 19.35 -35.17
CA GLU A 41 -7.56 18.26 -36.16
C GLU A 41 -7.69 16.89 -35.51
N ASN A 42 -8.74 16.09 -35.84
CA ASN A 42 -8.98 14.67 -35.48
C ASN A 42 -8.96 14.27 -33.98
N CYS A 43 -8.14 14.91 -33.15
CA CYS A 43 -8.07 14.77 -31.71
C CYS A 43 -9.31 15.34 -31.01
N GLY A 44 -10.02 16.30 -31.61
CA GLY A 44 -11.32 16.78 -31.11
C GLY A 44 -12.40 15.70 -31.21
N LEU A 45 -12.54 15.06 -32.38
CA LEU A 45 -13.43 13.90 -32.58
C LEU A 45 -13.08 12.77 -31.60
N THR A 46 -11.80 12.48 -31.46
CA THR A 46 -11.30 11.47 -30.52
C THR A 46 -11.68 11.79 -29.09
N ALA A 47 -11.44 13.02 -28.65
CA ALA A 47 -11.70 13.43 -27.28
C ALA A 47 -13.20 13.29 -26.96
N CYS A 48 -14.07 13.70 -27.89
CA CYS A 48 -15.51 13.50 -27.76
C CYS A 48 -15.87 12.00 -27.72
N ALA A 49 -15.36 11.20 -28.67
CA ALA A 49 -15.61 9.76 -28.75
C ALA A 49 -15.17 9.02 -27.47
N PHE A 50 -14.00 9.37 -26.93
CA PHE A 50 -13.49 8.82 -25.68
C PHE A 50 -14.40 9.16 -24.50
N ILE A 51 -14.81 10.42 -24.35
CA ILE A 51 -15.70 10.82 -23.26
C ILE A 51 -17.08 10.18 -23.40
N LEU A 52 -17.64 10.11 -24.61
CA LEU A 52 -18.92 9.43 -24.83
C LEU A 52 -18.83 7.94 -24.47
N GLN A 53 -17.74 7.27 -24.85
CA GLN A 53 -17.48 5.89 -24.46
C GLN A 53 -17.31 5.73 -22.94
N ALA A 54 -16.57 6.64 -22.31
CA ALA A 54 -16.28 6.62 -20.88
C ALA A 54 -17.54 6.91 -20.04
N CYS A 55 -18.39 7.83 -20.49
CA CYS A 55 -19.72 8.11 -19.92
C CYS A 55 -20.81 7.11 -20.36
N HIS A 56 -20.45 6.06 -21.12
CA HIS A 56 -21.35 5.01 -21.59
C HIS A 56 -22.52 5.49 -22.48
N HIS A 57 -22.33 6.56 -23.23
CA HIS A 57 -23.27 6.95 -24.28
C HIS A 57 -23.02 6.15 -25.56
N GLU A 58 -24.10 5.60 -26.15
CA GLU A 58 -24.03 5.08 -27.50
C GLU A 58 -23.86 6.24 -28.49
N TYR A 59 -22.91 6.09 -29.41
CA TYR A 59 -22.70 7.03 -30.50
C TYR A 59 -22.29 6.28 -31.75
N SER A 60 -22.67 6.79 -32.92
CA SER A 60 -22.09 6.40 -34.20
C SER A 60 -20.97 7.37 -34.52
N VAL A 61 -19.84 6.85 -35.01
CA VAL A 61 -18.71 7.68 -35.43
C VAL A 61 -19.15 8.62 -36.55
N GLU A 62 -19.97 8.15 -37.48
CA GLU A 62 -20.50 8.92 -38.59
C GLU A 62 -21.37 10.09 -38.10
N VAL A 63 -22.28 9.85 -37.16
CA VAL A 63 -23.15 10.89 -36.57
C VAL A 63 -22.32 11.89 -35.77
N LEU A 64 -21.35 11.42 -34.98
CA LEU A 64 -20.46 12.29 -34.22
C LEU A 64 -19.62 13.16 -35.15
N THR A 65 -19.05 12.60 -36.22
CA THR A 65 -18.33 13.34 -37.25
C THR A 65 -19.22 14.39 -37.91
N GLN A 66 -20.48 14.06 -38.23
CA GLN A 66 -21.43 15.03 -38.79
C GLN A 66 -21.72 16.18 -37.81
N LEU A 67 -21.95 15.88 -36.52
CA LEU A 67 -22.18 16.91 -35.50
C LEU A 67 -20.98 17.84 -35.33
N LEU A 68 -19.77 17.31 -35.43
CA LEU A 68 -18.53 18.08 -35.31
C LEU A 68 -18.19 18.88 -36.57
N ALA A 69 -18.57 18.39 -37.76
CA ALA A 69 -18.31 19.06 -39.04
C ALA A 69 -19.37 20.11 -39.43
N ALA A 70 -20.53 20.11 -38.77
CA ALA A 70 -21.70 20.91 -39.15
C ALA A 70 -21.45 22.43 -39.22
N GLU A 71 -20.46 22.95 -38.49
CA GLU A 71 -20.20 24.39 -38.40
C GLU A 71 -19.14 24.90 -39.38
N GLN A 72 -18.17 24.06 -39.75
CA GLN A 72 -16.99 24.47 -40.53
C GLN A 72 -16.54 23.36 -41.49
N PRO A 73 -17.35 23.03 -42.52
CA PRO A 73 -17.03 21.95 -43.46
C PRO A 73 -15.76 22.18 -44.28
N SER A 74 -15.22 23.41 -44.30
CA SER A 74 -14.04 23.80 -45.09
C SER A 74 -12.74 23.89 -44.29
N LEU A 75 -12.76 23.74 -42.96
CA LEU A 75 -11.55 23.86 -42.13
C LEU A 75 -11.06 22.47 -41.68
N PRO A 76 -9.74 22.21 -41.69
CA PRO A 76 -9.18 21.00 -41.14
C PRO A 76 -9.27 21.04 -39.61
N GLY A 77 -10.30 20.42 -39.06
CA GLY A 77 -10.47 20.20 -37.62
C GLY A 77 -11.83 20.61 -37.07
N VAL A 78 -11.92 20.58 -35.75
CA VAL A 78 -13.16 20.75 -34.98
C VAL A 78 -13.02 21.96 -34.06
N SER A 79 -14.00 22.86 -34.07
CA SER A 79 -14.04 23.99 -33.13
C SER A 79 -14.44 23.52 -31.72
N LEU A 80 -13.99 24.23 -30.68
CA LEU A 80 -14.45 23.96 -29.31
C LEU A 80 -15.98 24.06 -29.17
N ALA A 81 -16.61 25.00 -29.88
CA ALA A 81 -18.06 25.15 -29.92
C ALA A 81 -18.75 23.90 -30.51
N SER A 82 -18.18 23.31 -31.56
CA SER A 82 -18.67 22.06 -32.12
C SER A 82 -18.50 20.88 -31.16
N MET A 83 -17.39 20.81 -30.42
CA MET A 83 -17.20 19.79 -29.36
C MET A 83 -18.23 19.92 -28.23
N VAL A 84 -18.47 21.14 -27.75
CA VAL A 84 -19.49 21.43 -26.72
C VAL A 84 -20.85 20.91 -27.17
N ARG A 85 -21.31 21.31 -28.36
CA ARG A 85 -22.63 20.91 -28.87
C ARG A 85 -22.73 19.42 -29.13
N ALA A 86 -21.67 18.79 -29.66
CA ALA A 86 -21.67 17.35 -29.89
C ALA A 86 -21.81 16.57 -28.56
N LEU A 87 -21.10 16.98 -27.51
CA LEU A 87 -21.20 16.37 -26.19
C LEU A 87 -22.56 16.65 -25.53
N GLU A 88 -23.07 17.88 -25.63
CA GLU A 88 -24.39 18.26 -25.11
C GLU A 88 -25.54 17.55 -25.86
N ALA A 89 -25.40 17.30 -27.17
CA ALA A 89 -26.35 16.50 -27.94
C ALA A 89 -26.46 15.05 -27.41
N HIS A 90 -25.40 14.57 -26.75
CA HIS A 90 -25.39 13.30 -26.02
C HIS A 90 -25.68 13.47 -24.53
N ARG A 91 -26.34 14.56 -24.11
CA ARG A 91 -26.78 14.84 -22.73
C ARG A 91 -25.64 14.91 -21.71
N LEU A 92 -24.44 15.29 -22.13
CA LEU A 92 -23.37 15.67 -21.22
C LEU A 92 -23.49 17.15 -20.87
N LYS A 93 -23.11 17.50 -19.65
CA LYS A 93 -22.95 18.89 -19.22
C LYS A 93 -21.55 19.34 -19.56
N VAL A 94 -21.41 20.40 -20.34
CA VAL A 94 -20.10 20.94 -20.72
C VAL A 94 -19.98 22.38 -20.23
N GLN A 95 -18.86 22.72 -19.60
CA GLN A 95 -18.54 24.09 -19.22
C GLN A 95 -17.20 24.51 -19.82
N ALA A 96 -17.23 25.42 -20.79
CA ALA A 96 -16.02 26.06 -21.28
C ALA A 96 -15.50 27.08 -20.26
N ARG A 97 -14.20 27.00 -19.94
CA ARG A 97 -13.50 27.90 -19.02
C ARG A 97 -12.13 28.25 -19.61
N LYS A 98 -11.83 29.54 -19.65
CA LYS A 98 -10.50 30.05 -19.99
C LYS A 98 -9.68 30.20 -18.71
N ASN A 99 -8.40 29.85 -18.74
CA ASN A 99 -7.45 30.08 -17.64
C ASN A 99 -7.93 29.55 -16.26
N ILE A 100 -8.58 28.37 -16.20
CA ILE A 100 -9.08 27.83 -14.92
C ILE A 100 -7.90 27.41 -14.00
N PRO A 101 -7.82 27.81 -12.72
CA PRO A 101 -6.67 27.42 -11.89
C PRO A 101 -6.51 25.89 -11.79
N PHE A 102 -5.27 25.39 -11.83
CA PHE A 102 -5.00 23.94 -11.74
C PHE A 102 -5.66 23.26 -10.52
N PRO A 103 -5.68 23.86 -9.31
CA PRO A 103 -6.43 23.29 -8.18
C PRO A 103 -7.93 23.13 -8.45
N SER A 104 -8.53 23.99 -9.27
CA SER A 104 -9.94 23.89 -9.67
C SER A 104 -10.18 22.72 -10.62
N ILE A 105 -9.21 22.38 -11.49
CA ILE A 105 -9.25 21.16 -12.31
C ILE A 105 -9.18 19.92 -11.42
N GLN A 106 -8.23 19.88 -10.47
CA GLN A 106 -8.12 18.76 -9.53
C GLN A 106 -9.40 18.56 -8.73
N ASN A 107 -9.95 19.65 -8.19
CA ASN A 107 -11.22 19.64 -7.47
C ASN A 107 -12.39 19.23 -8.36
N TRP A 108 -12.39 19.59 -9.65
CA TRP A 108 -13.41 19.16 -10.60
C TRP A 108 -13.37 17.64 -10.80
N LEU A 109 -12.20 17.08 -11.11
CA LEU A 109 -11.99 15.66 -11.35
C LEU A 109 -12.23 14.81 -10.10
N ALA A 110 -11.90 15.34 -8.91
CA ALA A 110 -12.10 14.63 -7.64
C ALA A 110 -13.57 14.50 -7.22
N ARG A 111 -14.50 15.26 -7.82
CA ARG A 111 -15.93 15.23 -7.44
C ARG A 111 -16.62 13.94 -7.84
N SER A 112 -16.23 13.33 -8.95
CA SER A 112 -16.89 12.14 -9.51
C SER A 112 -15.99 11.44 -10.51
N PRO A 113 -16.02 10.10 -10.61
CA PRO A 113 -15.36 9.36 -11.69
C PRO A 113 -15.91 9.72 -13.09
N ASP A 114 -17.10 10.32 -13.18
CA ASP A 114 -17.73 10.74 -14.44
C ASP A 114 -17.41 12.21 -14.80
N HIS A 115 -16.39 12.79 -14.18
CA HIS A 115 -15.90 14.12 -14.49
C HIS A 115 -14.62 14.04 -15.31
N TYR A 116 -14.64 14.73 -16.44
CA TYR A 116 -13.54 14.77 -17.40
C TYR A 116 -13.19 16.23 -17.69
N VAL A 117 -11.95 16.45 -18.15
CA VAL A 117 -11.53 17.73 -18.70
C VAL A 117 -10.94 17.48 -20.08
N ILE A 118 -11.46 18.16 -21.10
CA ILE A 118 -10.78 18.29 -22.39
C ILE A 118 -9.99 19.60 -22.33
N PHE A 119 -8.70 19.57 -22.62
CA PHE A 119 -7.90 20.78 -22.80
C PHE A 119 -7.50 20.93 -24.26
N GLY A 120 -7.67 22.14 -24.79
CA GLY A 120 -7.08 22.54 -26.06
C GLY A 120 -5.74 23.21 -25.78
N THR A 121 -4.63 22.62 -26.24
CA THR A 121 -3.35 23.32 -26.27
C THR A 121 -3.34 24.26 -27.49
N PRO A 122 -2.92 25.51 -27.34
CA PRO A 122 -2.77 26.40 -28.48
C PRO A 122 -1.79 25.78 -29.49
N PRO A 123 -1.93 26.09 -30.79
CA PRO A 123 -0.95 25.70 -31.79
C PRO A 123 0.45 26.12 -31.34
N PRO A 124 1.50 25.36 -31.66
CA PRO A 124 2.86 25.85 -31.51
C PRO A 124 3.01 27.20 -32.24
N PRO A 125 3.93 28.09 -31.82
CA PRO A 125 4.11 29.44 -32.39
C PRO A 125 4.60 29.45 -33.86
N ASP A 126 4.56 28.30 -34.53
CA ASP A 126 4.90 28.15 -35.94
C ASP A 126 3.79 28.76 -36.81
N PRO A 127 4.08 29.82 -37.61
CA PRO A 127 3.11 30.48 -38.46
C PRO A 127 2.53 29.58 -39.56
N GLU A 128 3.18 28.45 -39.91
CA GLU A 128 2.66 27.49 -40.90
C GLU A 128 1.58 26.56 -40.33
N ILE A 129 1.50 26.44 -38.99
CA ILE A 129 0.52 25.62 -38.25
C ILE A 129 -0.45 26.51 -37.43
N ALA A 130 -0.40 27.83 -37.69
CA ALA A 130 -1.20 28.81 -36.97
C ALA A 130 -2.70 28.50 -37.09
N GLY A 131 -3.31 28.18 -35.94
CA GLY A 131 -4.73 27.86 -35.81
C GLY A 131 -5.06 26.40 -35.56
N ILE A 132 -4.10 25.46 -35.65
CA ILE A 132 -4.35 24.04 -35.37
C ILE A 132 -3.96 23.70 -33.92
N GLY A 133 -4.94 23.69 -33.03
CA GLY A 133 -4.76 23.27 -31.63
C GLY A 133 -4.80 21.74 -31.48
N HIS A 134 -4.26 21.24 -30.38
CA HIS A 134 -4.36 19.82 -30.03
C HIS A 134 -5.31 19.64 -28.83
N ALA A 135 -6.17 18.62 -28.87
CA ALA A 135 -7.06 18.28 -27.76
C ALA A 135 -6.58 17.04 -27.02
N SER A 136 -6.49 17.16 -25.71
CA SER A 136 -6.16 16.06 -24.82
C SER A 136 -7.25 15.91 -23.74
N VAL A 137 -7.44 14.69 -23.26
CA VAL A 137 -8.45 14.36 -22.24
C VAL A 137 -7.78 13.98 -20.93
N ILE A 138 -8.24 14.57 -19.83
CA ILE A 138 -7.79 14.26 -18.46
C ILE A 138 -8.94 13.61 -17.70
N ALA A 139 -8.66 12.45 -17.10
CA ALA A 139 -9.51 11.77 -16.14
C ALA A 139 -8.79 11.67 -14.79
N GLY A 140 -9.52 11.91 -13.69
CA GLY A 140 -8.94 11.90 -12.33
C GLY A 140 -8.63 10.49 -11.84
N LEU A 141 -7.48 10.32 -11.18
CA LEU A 141 -7.12 9.14 -10.40
C LEU A 141 -6.87 9.55 -8.94
N SER A 142 -6.85 8.58 -8.01
CA SER A 142 -6.67 8.84 -6.57
C SER A 142 -5.31 9.48 -6.23
N ASP A 143 -4.28 9.22 -7.03
CA ASP A 143 -2.89 9.63 -6.82
C ASP A 143 -2.31 10.48 -7.98
N GLY A 144 -3.12 10.80 -9.00
CA GLY A 144 -2.68 11.50 -10.19
C GLY A 144 -3.80 11.70 -11.19
N ALA A 145 -3.45 11.81 -12.47
CA ALA A 145 -4.42 11.84 -13.53
C ALA A 145 -4.03 10.88 -14.64
N PHE A 146 -5.04 10.24 -15.24
CA PHE A 146 -4.88 9.61 -16.53
C PHE A 146 -5.03 10.69 -17.60
N VAL A 147 -3.99 10.85 -18.42
CA VAL A 147 -4.00 11.80 -19.53
C VAL A 147 -3.92 11.05 -20.84
N LEU A 148 -4.88 11.33 -21.71
CA LEU A 148 -4.91 10.90 -23.08
C LEU A 148 -4.43 12.07 -23.95
N GLU A 149 -3.14 12.03 -24.29
CA GLU A 149 -2.49 12.93 -25.25
C GLU A 149 -2.46 12.22 -26.59
N ASP A 150 -3.30 12.63 -27.54
CA ASP A 150 -3.53 11.89 -28.79
C ASP A 150 -4.09 10.46 -28.61
N LEU A 151 -4.70 9.92 -29.67
CA LEU A 151 -5.26 8.55 -29.72
C LEU A 151 -4.25 7.45 -29.33
N TRP A 152 -2.96 7.76 -29.37
CA TRP A 152 -1.87 6.78 -29.35
C TRP A 152 -1.00 6.86 -28.09
N ASN A 153 -1.08 7.94 -27.30
CA ASN A 153 -0.19 8.17 -26.17
C ASN A 153 -0.97 8.25 -24.85
N ARG A 154 -1.27 7.08 -24.31
CA ARG A 154 -1.85 6.96 -22.96
C ARG A 154 -0.75 7.13 -21.93
N ARG A 155 -0.84 8.16 -21.10
CA ARG A 155 0.15 8.44 -20.05
C ARG A 155 -0.55 8.61 -18.71
N SER A 156 -0.02 7.94 -17.69
CA SER A 156 -0.34 8.27 -16.31
C SER A 156 0.64 9.35 -15.88
N LEU A 157 0.14 10.53 -15.51
CA LEU A 157 0.96 11.64 -15.02
C LEU A 157 0.63 11.88 -13.55
N SER A 158 1.68 12.12 -12.74
CA SER A 158 1.46 12.63 -11.39
C SER A 158 0.88 14.03 -11.45
N TRP A 159 0.18 14.45 -10.39
CA TRP A 159 -0.37 15.81 -10.31
C TRP A 159 0.72 16.89 -10.47
N ALA A 160 1.93 16.66 -9.99
CA ALA A 160 3.05 17.57 -10.14
C ALA A 160 3.50 17.70 -11.62
N GLN A 161 3.57 16.59 -12.35
CA GLN A 161 3.91 16.59 -13.77
C GLN A 161 2.85 17.31 -14.60
N LEU A 162 1.56 17.09 -14.27
CA LEU A 162 0.47 17.75 -14.95
C LEU A 162 0.46 19.26 -14.65
N LYS A 163 0.64 19.65 -13.38
CA LYS A 163 0.72 21.06 -12.96
C LYS A 163 1.80 21.83 -13.72
N GLY A 164 2.99 21.24 -13.88
CA GLY A 164 4.09 21.87 -14.61
C GLY A 164 3.74 22.20 -16.07
N ARG A 165 2.83 21.45 -16.71
CA ARG A 165 2.34 21.78 -18.06
C ARG A 165 1.41 22.99 -18.06
N PHE A 166 0.51 23.06 -17.08
CA PHE A 166 -0.44 24.18 -16.94
C PHE A 166 0.21 25.51 -16.52
N GLU A 167 1.38 25.47 -15.87
CA GLU A 167 2.08 26.68 -15.42
C GLU A 167 2.78 27.46 -16.54
N HIS A 168 3.08 26.82 -17.67
CA HIS A 168 3.82 27.42 -18.78
C HIS A 168 2.95 27.87 -19.96
N GLU A 169 1.69 27.44 -20.00
CA GLU A 169 0.75 27.82 -21.06
C GLU A 169 -0.12 28.96 -20.54
N SER A 170 0.12 30.17 -21.04
CA SER A 170 -0.84 31.27 -20.91
C SER A 170 -1.88 31.13 -22.01
N ASP A 171 -3.17 31.32 -21.69
CA ASP A 171 -4.28 31.41 -22.66
C ASP A 171 -4.93 30.10 -23.13
N TRP A 172 -4.96 29.08 -22.28
CA TRP A 172 -5.65 27.82 -22.58
C TRP A 172 -7.16 27.86 -22.26
N VAL A 173 -7.90 27.01 -22.97
CA VAL A 173 -9.33 26.78 -22.76
C VAL A 173 -9.55 25.32 -22.40
N ALA A 174 -10.30 25.09 -21.32
CA ALA A 174 -10.74 23.76 -20.90
C ALA A 174 -12.25 23.61 -21.04
N LEU A 175 -12.67 22.43 -21.51
CA LEU A 175 -14.04 21.95 -21.44
C LEU A 175 -14.15 21.04 -20.22
N LEU A 176 -14.82 21.52 -19.17
CA LEU A 176 -15.17 20.71 -18.02
C LEU A 176 -16.41 19.89 -18.39
N VAL A 177 -16.24 18.59 -18.57
CA VAL A 177 -17.32 17.70 -19.00
C VAL A 177 -17.75 16.87 -17.81
N SER A 178 -19.04 16.87 -17.51
CA SER A 178 -19.64 15.94 -16.56
C SER A 178 -20.88 15.33 -17.16
N ARG A 179 -21.32 14.22 -16.61
CA ARG A 179 -22.71 13.81 -16.76
C ARG A 179 -23.63 14.89 -16.16
N LEU A 180 -24.81 15.13 -16.73
CA LEU A 180 -25.81 16.02 -16.13
C LEU A 180 -26.25 15.42 -14.79
N SER A 181 -25.77 16.00 -13.68
CA SER A 181 -26.03 15.57 -12.28
C SER A 181 -27.47 15.81 -11.80
N GLY A 182 -28.43 15.73 -12.71
CA GLY A 182 -29.88 15.81 -12.49
C GLY A 182 -30.67 14.85 -13.38
N GLU A 183 -30.01 14.23 -14.38
CA GLU A 183 -30.41 12.95 -14.96
C GLU A 183 -29.64 11.77 -14.32
N ASP A 184 -28.99 12.03 -13.18
CA ASP A 184 -29.22 11.14 -12.04
C ASP A 184 -30.72 11.22 -11.69
N LYS A 185 -31.58 10.57 -12.52
CA LYS A 185 -32.49 9.62 -11.87
C LYS A 185 -31.55 8.88 -10.92
N ALA A 186 -31.96 8.68 -9.68
CA ALA A 186 -31.24 7.79 -8.81
C ALA A 186 -30.85 6.49 -9.58
N TYR A 187 -30.32 5.50 -8.89
CA TYR A 187 -30.81 4.17 -9.24
C TYR A 187 -32.35 4.15 -8.97
N GLY A 188 -33.14 4.96 -9.69
CA GLY A 188 -34.57 5.04 -9.69
C GLY A 188 -34.98 3.69 -10.16
N GLU A 189 -35.78 3.03 -9.33
CA GLU A 189 -36.26 1.66 -9.46
C GLU A 189 -35.91 1.10 -10.83
N THR A 190 -34.75 0.44 -10.88
CA THR A 190 -34.36 -0.23 -12.11
C THR A 190 -35.54 -1.13 -12.49
N PRO A 191 -35.98 -1.10 -13.76
CA PRO A 191 -37.13 -1.90 -14.18
C PRO A 191 -36.83 -3.41 -14.09
N LEU A 192 -35.60 -3.78 -13.70
CA LEU A 192 -35.16 -5.13 -13.45
C LEU A 192 -35.02 -5.43 -11.95
N ARG A 193 -35.56 -6.56 -11.51
CA ARG A 193 -35.21 -7.17 -10.22
C ARG A 193 -34.12 -8.21 -10.45
N ILE A 194 -33.00 -8.07 -9.74
CA ILE A 194 -31.86 -9.00 -9.82
C ILE A 194 -31.74 -9.77 -8.51
N VAL A 195 -31.76 -11.11 -8.60
CA VAL A 195 -31.68 -12.00 -7.45
C VAL A 195 -30.61 -13.08 -7.66
N PRO A 196 -29.55 -13.13 -6.84
CA PRO A 196 -29.16 -12.13 -5.85
C PRO A 196 -28.56 -10.86 -6.50
N PHE A 197 -28.75 -9.70 -5.86
CA PHE A 197 -28.10 -8.44 -6.28
C PHE A 197 -26.61 -8.40 -5.89
N VAL A 198 -26.26 -8.99 -4.75
CA VAL A 198 -24.88 -9.21 -4.30
C VAL A 198 -24.58 -10.70 -4.38
N LEU A 199 -23.63 -11.06 -5.22
CA LEU A 199 -23.13 -12.40 -5.39
C LEU A 199 -21.82 -12.55 -4.63
N ASP A 200 -21.84 -13.31 -3.53
CA ASP A 200 -20.64 -13.64 -2.77
C ASP A 200 -20.15 -15.04 -3.21
N LEU A 201 -19.01 -15.07 -3.90
CA LEU A 201 -18.38 -16.30 -4.37
C LEU A 201 -17.46 -16.93 -3.31
N GLY A 202 -17.30 -16.29 -2.16
CA GLY A 202 -16.39 -16.75 -1.11
C GLY A 202 -14.95 -16.83 -1.62
N ARG A 203 -14.28 -17.96 -1.35
CA ARG A 203 -12.88 -18.19 -1.73
C ARG A 203 -12.79 -18.76 -3.15
N LEU A 204 -12.15 -18.01 -4.05
CA LEU A 204 -11.85 -18.48 -5.39
C LEU A 204 -10.67 -19.46 -5.37
N GLU A 205 -10.89 -20.63 -5.94
CA GLU A 205 -9.81 -21.56 -6.27
C GLU A 205 -9.07 -21.09 -7.52
N ARG A 206 -7.73 -21.01 -7.44
CA ARG A 206 -6.89 -20.56 -8.56
C ARG A 206 -6.88 -21.52 -9.72
N GLY A 207 -6.61 -21.01 -10.93
CA GLY A 207 -6.68 -21.80 -12.17
C GLY A 207 -8.09 -22.21 -12.57
N LYS A 208 -9.11 -21.87 -11.78
CA LYS A 208 -10.51 -22.19 -12.07
C LYS A 208 -11.29 -20.95 -12.47
N THR A 209 -12.26 -21.20 -13.32
CA THR A 209 -13.32 -20.26 -13.67
C THR A 209 -14.55 -20.62 -12.86
N HIS A 210 -15.05 -19.67 -12.10
CA HIS A 210 -16.25 -19.81 -11.28
C HIS A 210 -17.44 -19.25 -12.05
N ASN A 211 -18.52 -20.02 -12.16
CA ASN A 211 -19.73 -19.60 -12.83
C ASN A 211 -20.88 -19.65 -11.83
N GLU A 212 -21.64 -18.57 -11.77
CA GLU A 212 -22.81 -18.46 -10.89
C GLU A 212 -23.98 -17.85 -11.63
N ILE A 213 -25.19 -18.25 -11.24
CA ILE A 213 -26.41 -17.83 -11.92
C ILE A 213 -27.11 -16.73 -11.12
N VAL A 214 -27.46 -15.64 -11.80
CA VAL A 214 -28.33 -14.59 -11.26
C VAL A 214 -29.63 -14.54 -12.06
N ALA A 215 -30.75 -14.48 -11.36
CA ALA A 215 -32.06 -14.26 -11.96
C ALA A 215 -32.24 -12.76 -12.24
N VAL A 216 -32.64 -12.43 -13.47
CA VAL A 216 -32.95 -11.06 -13.91
C VAL A 216 -34.39 -11.04 -14.37
N GLU A 217 -35.23 -10.30 -13.67
CA GLU A 217 -36.68 -10.26 -13.88
C GLU A 217 -37.14 -8.88 -14.30
N ASN A 218 -37.97 -8.80 -15.34
CA ASN A 218 -38.59 -7.56 -15.78
C ASN A 218 -39.83 -7.25 -14.93
N MET A 219 -39.71 -6.24 -14.07
CA MET A 219 -40.78 -5.81 -13.15
C MET A 219 -41.81 -4.90 -13.80
N THR A 220 -41.66 -4.56 -15.09
CA THR A 220 -42.54 -3.62 -15.79
C THR A 220 -43.63 -4.34 -16.58
N ALA A 221 -44.69 -3.59 -16.91
CA ALA A 221 -45.76 -4.07 -17.78
C ALA A 221 -45.40 -4.04 -19.29
N ARG A 222 -44.15 -3.69 -19.65
CA ARG A 222 -43.69 -3.55 -21.04
C ARG A 222 -42.45 -4.42 -21.27
N PRO A 223 -42.21 -4.90 -22.49
CA PRO A 223 -40.99 -5.64 -22.77
C PRO A 223 -39.76 -4.74 -22.63
N LEU A 224 -38.65 -5.31 -22.16
CA LEU A 224 -37.35 -4.66 -22.07
C LEU A 224 -36.36 -5.36 -22.99
N ALA A 225 -35.38 -4.60 -23.49
CA ALA A 225 -34.27 -5.13 -24.25
C ALA A 225 -32.95 -4.77 -23.56
N ILE A 226 -32.16 -5.77 -23.19
CA ILE A 226 -30.80 -5.67 -22.69
C ILE A 226 -29.88 -5.47 -23.91
N VAL A 227 -29.44 -4.24 -24.15
CA VAL A 227 -28.54 -3.96 -25.28
C VAL A 227 -27.14 -4.49 -25.01
N ARG A 228 -26.69 -4.38 -23.76
CA ARG A 228 -25.31 -4.69 -23.38
C ARG A 228 -25.20 -5.19 -21.94
N ALA A 229 -24.30 -6.15 -21.74
CA ALA A 229 -23.79 -6.55 -20.44
C ALA A 229 -22.30 -6.20 -20.41
N THR A 230 -21.84 -5.43 -19.42
CA THR A 230 -20.43 -5.03 -19.29
C THR A 230 -19.94 -5.22 -17.87
N THR A 231 -18.64 -5.28 -17.72
CA THR A 231 -17.97 -5.39 -16.43
C THR A 231 -16.90 -4.30 -16.31
N GLY A 232 -16.65 -3.83 -15.09
CA GLY A 232 -15.59 -2.85 -14.83
C GLY A 232 -14.17 -3.44 -14.83
N CYS A 233 -14.02 -4.77 -14.99
CA CYS A 233 -12.74 -5.46 -15.03
C CYS A 233 -12.76 -6.58 -16.08
N SER A 234 -11.58 -7.00 -16.55
CA SER A 234 -11.44 -8.21 -17.37
C SER A 234 -11.53 -9.51 -16.56
N CYS A 235 -11.67 -9.42 -15.24
CA CYS A 235 -11.68 -10.50 -14.27
C CYS A 235 -13.03 -11.18 -14.09
N ALA A 236 -14.10 -10.52 -14.53
CA ALA A 236 -15.46 -11.02 -14.50
C ALA A 236 -16.16 -10.71 -15.81
N GLN A 237 -17.10 -11.57 -16.17
CA GLN A 237 -17.98 -11.42 -17.32
C GLN A 237 -19.42 -11.70 -16.92
N LEU A 238 -20.36 -11.05 -17.59
CA LEU A 238 -21.79 -11.28 -17.41
C LEU A 238 -22.35 -11.78 -18.74
N LEU A 239 -22.74 -13.05 -18.77
CA LEU A 239 -23.26 -13.72 -19.95
C LEU A 239 -24.79 -13.76 -19.85
N VAL A 240 -25.45 -13.12 -20.82
CA VAL A 240 -26.90 -13.00 -20.86
C VAL A 240 -27.39 -13.74 -22.11
N PRO A 241 -28.08 -14.88 -21.96
CA PRO A 241 -28.43 -15.73 -23.09
C PRO A 241 -29.51 -15.12 -23.99
N ASP A 242 -30.50 -14.45 -23.40
CA ASP A 242 -31.56 -13.74 -24.11
C ASP A 242 -31.53 -12.26 -23.73
N LYS A 243 -31.44 -11.40 -24.74
CA LYS A 243 -31.40 -9.95 -24.57
C LYS A 243 -32.80 -9.33 -24.57
N TYR A 244 -33.85 -10.10 -24.77
CA TYR A 244 -35.22 -9.63 -24.74
C TYR A 244 -35.96 -10.20 -23.53
N LEU A 245 -36.56 -9.33 -22.70
CA LEU A 245 -37.37 -9.73 -21.54
C LEU A 245 -38.82 -9.26 -21.73
N PRO A 246 -39.77 -10.17 -22.00
CA PRO A 246 -41.19 -9.86 -21.91
C PRO A 246 -41.58 -9.31 -20.51
N PRO A 247 -42.73 -8.62 -20.40
CA PRO A 247 -43.27 -8.20 -19.09
C PRO A 247 -43.36 -9.36 -18.09
N GLY A 248 -42.84 -9.20 -16.87
CA GLY A 248 -42.87 -10.22 -15.82
C GLY A 248 -42.00 -11.46 -16.07
N ALA A 249 -41.27 -11.52 -17.19
CA ALA A 249 -40.40 -12.65 -17.48
C ALA A 249 -39.11 -12.58 -16.66
N THR A 250 -38.57 -13.75 -16.33
CA THR A 250 -37.27 -13.92 -15.69
C THR A 250 -36.33 -14.65 -16.63
N ILE A 251 -35.11 -14.16 -16.74
CA ILE A 251 -34.00 -14.87 -17.41
C ILE A 251 -32.90 -15.20 -16.40
N HIS A 252 -32.05 -16.16 -16.75
CA HIS A 252 -30.89 -16.54 -15.96
C HIS A 252 -29.62 -16.06 -16.65
N ALA A 253 -28.98 -15.04 -16.09
CA ALA A 253 -27.67 -14.59 -16.54
C ALA A 253 -26.58 -15.33 -15.77
N THR A 254 -25.47 -15.67 -16.45
CA THR A 254 -24.33 -16.32 -15.83
C THR A 254 -23.23 -15.30 -15.56
N VAL A 255 -22.87 -15.14 -14.30
CA VAL A 255 -21.67 -14.43 -13.86
C VAL A 255 -20.50 -15.39 -13.93
N GLN A 256 -19.50 -15.05 -14.73
CA GLN A 256 -18.27 -15.83 -14.87
C GLN A 256 -17.10 -15.05 -14.28
N VAL A 257 -16.34 -15.65 -13.36
CA VAL A 257 -15.18 -15.04 -12.70
C VAL A 257 -13.94 -15.90 -12.91
N GLU A 258 -12.88 -15.28 -13.44
CA GLU A 258 -11.58 -15.92 -13.61
C GLU A 258 -10.68 -15.65 -12.40
N ALA A 259 -10.43 -16.67 -11.56
CA ALA A 259 -9.74 -16.50 -10.28
C ALA A 259 -8.34 -15.89 -10.39
N ASP A 260 -7.61 -16.20 -11.47
CA ASP A 260 -6.26 -15.68 -11.70
C ASP A 260 -6.22 -14.21 -12.12
N LYS A 261 -7.33 -13.68 -12.65
CA LYS A 261 -7.46 -12.26 -13.04
C LYS A 261 -8.09 -11.40 -11.96
N TRP A 262 -8.68 -12.00 -10.91
CA TRP A 262 -9.41 -11.28 -9.86
C TRP A 262 -8.53 -10.32 -9.05
N GLY A 263 -7.24 -10.66 -8.93
CA GLY A 263 -6.31 -10.01 -8.00
C GLY A 263 -6.33 -10.72 -6.64
N ALA A 264 -5.18 -10.73 -5.96
CA ALA A 264 -5.05 -11.33 -4.64
C ALA A 264 -5.82 -10.51 -3.58
N GLY A 265 -6.39 -11.20 -2.58
CA GLY A 265 -7.16 -10.58 -1.51
C GLY A 265 -8.66 -10.55 -1.75
N THR A 266 -9.38 -9.78 -0.93
CA THR A 266 -10.84 -9.65 -1.01
C THR A 266 -11.20 -8.44 -1.87
N HIS A 267 -11.93 -8.68 -2.96
CA HIS A 267 -12.36 -7.62 -3.88
C HIS A 267 -13.86 -7.68 -4.13
N ALA A 268 -14.45 -6.51 -4.36
CA ALA A 268 -15.76 -6.37 -4.95
C ALA A 268 -15.66 -5.73 -6.34
N ARG A 269 -16.46 -6.23 -7.29
CA ARG A 269 -16.56 -5.72 -8.66
C ARG A 269 -18.02 -5.53 -9.03
N SER A 270 -18.29 -4.56 -9.89
CA SER A 270 -19.64 -4.33 -10.40
C SER A 270 -19.75 -4.79 -11.85
N LEU A 271 -20.84 -5.50 -12.14
CA LEU A 271 -21.28 -5.84 -13.48
C LEU A 271 -22.54 -5.03 -13.77
N PHE A 272 -22.74 -4.66 -15.03
CA PHE A 272 -23.84 -3.78 -15.44
C PHE A 272 -24.60 -4.38 -16.61
N LEU A 273 -25.91 -4.31 -16.53
CA LEU A 273 -26.85 -4.54 -17.62
C LEU A 273 -27.37 -3.18 -18.08
N PHE A 274 -27.22 -2.88 -19.37
CA PHE A 274 -27.76 -1.67 -19.98
C PHE A 274 -28.99 -2.03 -20.81
N LEU A 275 -30.03 -1.24 -20.64
CA LEU A 275 -31.31 -1.40 -21.33
C LEU A 275 -31.43 -0.39 -22.47
N ALA A 276 -32.23 -0.73 -23.47
CA ALA A 276 -32.45 0.10 -24.66
C ALA A 276 -33.11 1.46 -24.34
N ASP A 277 -33.75 1.61 -23.18
CA ASP A 277 -34.33 2.87 -22.71
C ASP A 277 -33.33 3.79 -22.00
N GLY A 278 -32.05 3.41 -21.96
CA GLY A 278 -30.95 4.14 -21.32
C GLY A 278 -30.81 3.87 -19.82
N THR A 279 -31.68 3.07 -19.22
CA THR A 279 -31.52 2.66 -17.82
C THR A 279 -30.49 1.54 -17.67
N SER A 280 -30.01 1.33 -16.44
CA SER A 280 -29.07 0.25 -16.14
C SER A 280 -29.42 -0.46 -14.85
N ALA A 281 -28.99 -1.71 -14.74
CA ALA A 281 -29.06 -2.51 -13.53
C ALA A 281 -27.65 -2.99 -13.16
N ARG A 282 -27.37 -3.06 -11.85
CA ARG A 282 -26.05 -3.43 -11.32
C ARG A 282 -26.11 -4.78 -10.64
N ILE A 283 -25.06 -5.58 -10.77
CA ILE A 283 -24.80 -6.78 -9.98
C ILE A 283 -23.46 -6.56 -9.29
N GLN A 284 -23.42 -6.73 -7.97
CA GLN A 284 -22.17 -6.67 -7.22
C GLN A 284 -21.65 -8.09 -7.01
N VAL A 285 -20.40 -8.34 -7.38
CA VAL A 285 -19.73 -9.62 -7.18
C VAL A 285 -18.61 -9.42 -6.17
N SER A 286 -18.62 -10.18 -5.09
CA SER A 286 -17.59 -10.20 -4.06
C SER A 286 -16.91 -11.56 -4.06
N ALA A 287 -15.59 -11.56 -3.99
CA ALA A 287 -14.83 -12.80 -3.86
C ALA A 287 -13.44 -12.55 -3.27
N MET A 288 -12.88 -13.60 -2.69
CA MET A 288 -11.55 -13.63 -2.09
C MET A 288 -10.65 -14.57 -2.90
N SER A 289 -9.57 -14.05 -3.49
CA SER A 289 -8.58 -14.87 -4.18
C SER A 289 -7.30 -15.01 -3.34
N PRO A 290 -6.78 -16.21 -3.10
CA PRO A 290 -5.57 -16.39 -2.29
C PRO A 290 -4.33 -15.82 -3.00
N THR A 291 -3.41 -15.24 -2.22
CA THR A 291 -2.13 -14.73 -2.74
C THR A 291 -1.07 -15.82 -2.90
N ARG A 292 -0.15 -15.68 -3.86
CA ARG A 292 1.11 -16.48 -3.90
C ARG A 292 2.17 -15.97 -2.93
N SER A 293 1.94 -14.84 -2.26
CA SER A 293 2.94 -14.30 -1.35
C SER A 293 3.25 -15.34 -0.29
N ALA A 294 4.48 -15.84 -0.30
CA ALA A 294 4.98 -16.67 0.77
C ALA A 294 5.25 -15.75 1.96
N LEU A 295 4.58 -16.03 3.08
CA LEU A 295 4.98 -15.49 4.36
C LEU A 295 6.46 -15.81 4.59
N ARG A 296 7.21 -14.84 5.13
CA ARG A 296 8.61 -15.01 5.51
C ARG A 296 8.79 -14.52 6.94
N SER A 297 9.58 -15.22 7.74
CA SER A 297 9.98 -14.73 9.06
C SER A 297 11.42 -14.24 9.08
N HIS A 298 11.66 -13.24 9.93
CA HIS A 298 12.99 -12.84 10.36
C HIS A 298 13.06 -12.82 11.90
N PRO A 299 13.93 -13.63 12.51
CA PRO A 299 14.77 -14.67 11.89
C PRO A 299 13.95 -15.83 11.26
N ALA A 300 14.58 -16.57 10.35
CA ALA A 300 13.98 -17.75 9.69
C ALA A 300 13.86 -18.97 10.63
N ALA A 301 14.59 -18.96 11.75
CA ALA A 301 14.57 -19.98 12.79
C ALA A 301 14.91 -19.33 14.14
N LEU A 302 14.31 -19.82 15.22
CA LEU A 302 14.66 -19.41 16.57
C LEU A 302 15.60 -20.43 17.21
N ARG A 303 16.74 -19.97 17.70
CA ARG A 303 17.66 -20.76 18.52
C ARG A 303 17.77 -20.11 19.89
N VAL A 304 17.52 -20.88 20.93
CA VAL A 304 17.61 -20.44 22.32
C VAL A 304 18.53 -21.36 23.08
N PHE A 305 19.51 -20.76 23.74
CA PHE A 305 20.47 -21.46 24.58
C PHE A 305 20.04 -21.33 26.03
N VAL A 306 20.05 -22.46 26.74
CA VAL A 306 19.66 -22.56 28.15
C VAL A 306 20.87 -23.01 28.96
N GLY A 307 21.24 -22.21 29.96
CA GLY A 307 22.37 -22.48 30.84
C GLY A 307 22.13 -23.66 31.79
N HIS A 308 23.21 -24.18 32.37
CA HIS A 308 23.16 -25.23 33.38
C HIS A 308 22.82 -24.69 34.78
N GLY A 309 21.83 -25.31 35.43
CA GLY A 309 21.61 -25.22 36.87
C GLY A 309 20.50 -24.24 37.26
N GLY A 310 19.40 -24.78 37.78
CA GLY A 310 18.27 -24.01 38.31
C GLY A 310 17.11 -23.82 37.33
N PRO A 311 15.96 -23.35 37.82
CA PRO A 311 14.81 -23.00 36.99
C PRO A 311 15.20 -21.87 36.02
N VAL A 312 14.92 -22.09 34.74
CA VAL A 312 15.31 -21.17 33.67
C VAL A 312 14.17 -20.18 33.46
N PRO A 313 14.42 -18.86 33.56
CA PRO A 313 13.37 -17.88 33.32
C PRO A 313 12.88 -17.98 31.86
N PRO A 314 11.60 -17.66 31.59
CA PRO A 314 11.09 -17.59 30.23
C PRO A 314 11.94 -16.66 29.36
N VAL A 315 12.19 -17.09 28.12
CA VAL A 315 12.95 -16.32 27.13
C VAL A 315 11.98 -15.73 26.12
N THR A 316 12.04 -14.41 25.94
CA THR A 316 11.26 -13.70 24.93
C THR A 316 12.09 -13.45 23.68
N ARG A 317 11.50 -13.72 22.51
CA ARG A 317 12.07 -13.40 21.19
C ARG A 317 11.00 -12.78 20.30
N THR A 318 11.40 -11.86 19.45
CA THR A 318 10.52 -11.25 18.45
C THR A 318 10.76 -11.90 17.09
N LEU A 319 9.69 -12.23 16.38
CA LEU A 319 9.69 -12.67 14.99
C LEU A 319 8.99 -11.61 14.14
N GLU A 320 9.70 -11.06 13.15
CA GLU A 320 9.08 -10.21 12.14
C GLU A 320 8.57 -11.06 10.98
N ILE A 321 7.30 -10.91 10.64
CA ILE A 321 6.64 -11.61 9.53
C ILE A 321 6.40 -10.62 8.39
N THR A 322 6.88 -10.96 7.21
CA THR A 322 6.74 -10.16 5.99
C THR A 322 6.04 -10.96 4.88
N GLY A 323 5.59 -10.27 3.84
CA GLY A 323 4.91 -10.89 2.70
C GLY A 323 3.39 -10.97 2.85
N LEU A 324 2.81 -10.18 3.75
CA LEU A 324 1.36 -10.04 3.85
C LEU A 324 0.81 -9.26 2.63
N PRO A 325 -0.38 -9.64 2.12
CA PRO A 325 -1.11 -8.81 1.18
C PRO A 325 -1.31 -7.37 1.70
N PRO A 326 -1.31 -6.34 0.84
CA PRO A 326 -1.57 -4.96 1.26
C PRO A 326 -2.91 -4.74 1.97
N ASP A 327 -3.88 -5.61 1.70
CA ASP A 327 -5.23 -5.61 2.26
C ASP A 327 -5.41 -6.61 3.42
N ALA A 328 -4.37 -7.36 3.79
CA ALA A 328 -4.41 -8.24 4.94
C ALA A 328 -4.52 -7.42 6.23
N ARG A 329 -5.47 -7.79 7.07
CA ARG A 329 -5.55 -7.27 8.43
C ARG A 329 -4.70 -8.17 9.34
N ASP A 330 -3.88 -7.56 10.18
CA ASP A 330 -3.00 -8.29 11.10
C ASP A 330 -3.78 -9.17 12.10
N ASP A 331 -5.03 -8.82 12.41
CA ASP A 331 -5.91 -9.59 13.30
C ASP A 331 -6.33 -10.96 12.72
N ALA A 332 -6.12 -11.17 11.42
CA ALA A 332 -6.38 -12.44 10.76
C ALA A 332 -5.20 -13.42 10.83
N LEU A 333 -4.03 -12.98 11.32
CA LEU A 333 -2.89 -13.87 11.56
C LEU A 333 -3.10 -14.69 12.84
N SER A 334 -2.91 -16.00 12.73
CA SER A 334 -2.86 -16.90 13.88
C SER A 334 -1.49 -17.57 13.97
N ALA A 335 -0.99 -17.73 15.18
CA ALA A 335 0.20 -18.53 15.46
C ALA A 335 -0.13 -19.63 16.46
N SER A 336 0.40 -20.82 16.22
CA SER A 336 0.33 -21.94 17.14
C SER A 336 1.69 -22.62 17.24
N CYS A 337 2.05 -23.05 18.44
CA CYS A 337 3.30 -23.77 18.69
C CYS A 337 3.04 -25.27 18.76
N SER A 338 3.92 -26.07 18.16
CA SER A 338 3.83 -27.54 18.18
C SER A 338 4.19 -28.15 19.55
N ALA A 339 4.66 -27.34 20.49
CA ALA A 339 5.11 -27.79 21.81
C ALA A 339 4.57 -26.88 22.92
N PRO A 340 4.17 -27.43 24.08
CA PRO A 340 3.55 -26.67 25.17
C PRO A 340 4.53 -25.77 25.92
N TRP A 341 5.84 -25.95 25.72
CA TRP A 341 6.88 -25.10 26.30
C TRP A 341 7.16 -23.84 25.47
N ALA A 342 6.43 -23.60 24.38
CA ALA A 342 6.54 -22.40 23.58
C ALA A 342 5.15 -21.80 23.33
N GLU A 343 5.06 -20.48 23.46
CA GLU A 343 3.87 -19.68 23.19
C GLU A 343 4.23 -18.60 22.17
N ALA A 344 3.34 -18.34 21.23
CA ALA A 344 3.48 -17.27 20.26
C ALA A 344 2.26 -16.35 20.35
N GLN A 345 2.51 -15.07 20.56
CA GLN A 345 1.49 -14.04 20.64
C GLN A 345 1.74 -13.00 19.55
N VAL A 346 0.68 -12.61 18.83
CA VAL A 346 0.74 -11.51 17.86
C VAL A 346 0.94 -10.21 18.64
N ASP A 347 1.94 -9.41 18.27
CA ASP A 347 2.08 -8.06 18.80
C ASP A 347 1.20 -7.12 17.98
N GLU A 348 0.37 -6.30 18.63
CA GLU A 348 -0.49 -5.31 17.96
C GLU A 348 0.30 -4.10 17.38
N ASP A 349 1.62 -4.20 17.26
CA ASP A 349 2.47 -3.10 16.79
C ASP A 349 2.31 -2.88 15.28
N ARG A 350 1.56 -1.83 14.92
CA ARG A 350 1.19 -1.45 13.55
C ARG A 350 2.20 -0.53 12.86
N SER A 351 3.46 -0.51 13.31
CA SER A 351 4.41 0.50 12.86
C SER A 351 4.81 0.42 11.37
N ARG A 352 4.59 -0.71 10.67
CA ARG A 352 4.99 -0.88 9.25
C ARG A 352 3.95 -1.61 8.39
N PRO A 353 3.44 -1.01 7.28
CA PRO A 353 2.55 -1.69 6.34
C PRO A 353 3.17 -2.97 5.78
N GLY A 354 2.42 -4.08 5.80
CA GLY A 354 2.84 -5.38 5.25
C GLY A 354 3.86 -6.16 6.10
N THR A 355 4.14 -5.70 7.33
CA THR A 355 4.97 -6.40 8.31
C THR A 355 4.21 -6.52 9.63
N THR A 356 4.18 -7.71 10.23
CA THR A 356 3.61 -7.95 11.56
C THR A 356 4.65 -8.60 12.44
N SER A 357 4.70 -8.22 13.72
CA SER A 357 5.61 -8.84 14.70
C SER A 357 4.88 -9.83 15.59
N PHE A 358 5.56 -10.91 15.96
CA PHE A 358 5.11 -11.86 16.97
C PHE A 358 6.11 -11.88 18.11
N THR A 359 5.60 -11.79 19.33
CA THR A 359 6.35 -12.10 20.55
C THR A 359 6.22 -13.59 20.83
N VAL A 360 7.34 -14.30 20.77
CA VAL A 360 7.45 -15.71 21.13
C VAL A 360 8.01 -15.81 22.54
N ARG A 361 7.23 -16.39 23.45
CA ARG A 361 7.67 -16.73 24.81
C ARG A 361 8.00 -18.20 24.88
N ILE A 362 9.25 -18.50 25.21
CA ILE A 362 9.74 -19.86 25.38
C ILE A 362 9.85 -20.09 26.88
N HIS A 363 9.13 -21.09 27.38
CA HIS A 363 9.09 -21.56 28.76
C HIS A 363 9.86 -22.87 28.86
N PRO A 364 11.20 -22.85 29.06
CA PRO A 364 11.98 -24.08 29.12
C PRO A 364 11.38 -25.04 30.15
N PRO A 365 11.24 -26.34 29.84
CA PRO A 365 10.67 -27.29 30.80
C PRO A 365 11.47 -27.27 32.10
N GLU A 366 10.78 -27.20 33.25
CA GLU A 366 11.43 -27.17 34.58
C GLU A 366 12.40 -28.33 34.79
N ALA A 367 12.06 -29.49 34.23
CA ALA A 367 12.93 -30.64 34.12
C ALA A 367 13.21 -30.93 32.64
N MET A 368 14.13 -30.17 32.03
CA MET A 368 14.79 -30.68 30.83
C MET A 368 15.50 -31.98 31.21
N ASP A 369 14.99 -33.12 30.69
CA ASP A 369 15.63 -34.42 30.80
C ASP A 369 17.14 -34.25 30.59
N ALA A 370 17.91 -34.66 31.59
CA ALA A 370 19.36 -34.52 31.60
C ALA A 370 20.02 -35.20 30.39
N SER A 371 19.34 -36.17 29.78
CA SER A 371 19.80 -36.86 28.58
C SER A 371 19.52 -36.10 27.28
N ALA A 372 18.48 -35.25 27.25
CA ALA A 372 18.08 -34.51 26.06
C ALA A 372 18.81 -33.16 25.97
N ARG A 373 19.79 -33.08 25.07
CA ARG A 373 20.58 -31.85 24.81
C ARG A 373 19.84 -30.83 23.94
N THR A 374 18.82 -31.26 23.21
CA THR A 374 18.12 -30.42 22.22
C THR A 374 16.64 -30.73 22.21
N TYR A 375 15.82 -29.70 22.31
CA TYR A 375 14.38 -29.78 22.11
C TYR A 375 14.03 -29.02 20.84
N ARG A 376 13.07 -29.55 20.07
CA ARG A 376 12.63 -28.97 18.81
C ARG A 376 11.13 -28.71 18.86
N ALA A 377 10.73 -27.55 18.37
CA ALA A 377 9.34 -27.20 18.13
C ALA A 377 9.22 -26.43 16.81
N GLN A 378 7.99 -26.16 16.42
CA GLN A 378 7.65 -25.37 15.25
C GLN A 378 6.57 -24.36 15.64
N ILE A 379 6.67 -23.16 15.09
CA ILE A 379 5.59 -22.17 15.11
C ILE A 379 4.91 -22.24 13.75
N HIS A 380 3.63 -22.54 13.74
CA HIS A 380 2.79 -22.53 12.55
C HIS A 380 2.05 -21.20 12.50
N ILE A 381 2.38 -20.37 11.52
CA ILE A 381 1.78 -19.06 11.27
C ILE A 381 0.86 -19.19 10.06
N GLN A 382 -0.42 -18.90 10.26
CA GLN A 382 -1.46 -19.02 9.23
C GLN A 382 -2.15 -17.68 9.02
N HIS A 383 -2.41 -17.38 7.76
CA HIS A 383 -3.23 -16.24 7.34
C HIS A 383 -4.30 -16.73 6.35
N PRO A 384 -5.58 -16.36 6.48
CA PRO A 384 -6.66 -16.90 5.65
C PRO A 384 -6.51 -16.55 4.16
N LEU A 385 -5.84 -15.44 3.82
CA LEU A 385 -5.57 -15.04 2.44
C LEU A 385 -4.34 -15.74 1.81
N ILE A 386 -3.54 -16.47 2.60
CA ILE A 386 -2.29 -17.08 2.15
C ILE A 386 -2.46 -18.59 2.14
N GLU A 387 -2.17 -19.22 1.01
CA GLU A 387 -2.45 -20.65 0.81
C GLU A 387 -1.58 -21.57 1.69
N HIS A 388 -0.35 -21.14 1.99
CA HIS A 388 0.60 -21.94 2.74
C HIS A 388 0.89 -21.32 4.11
N ALA A 389 0.80 -22.15 5.15
CA ALA A 389 1.26 -21.79 6.48
C ALA A 389 2.78 -21.60 6.47
N LEU A 390 3.27 -20.56 7.14
CA LEU A 390 4.68 -20.41 7.44
C LEU A 390 5.04 -21.26 8.66
N VAL A 391 6.10 -22.04 8.54
CA VAL A 391 6.61 -22.87 9.63
C VAL A 391 7.97 -22.33 10.07
N VAL A 392 8.06 -21.82 11.30
CA VAL A 392 9.31 -21.31 11.89
C VAL A 392 9.84 -22.33 12.89
N PRO A 393 10.98 -22.98 12.63
CA PRO A 393 11.55 -23.94 13.57
C PRO A 393 12.12 -23.24 14.82
N ILE A 394 11.86 -23.83 15.99
CA ILE A 394 12.48 -23.47 17.26
C ILE A 394 13.40 -24.60 17.69
N THR A 395 14.64 -24.26 18.04
CA THR A 395 15.60 -25.17 18.67
C THR A 395 15.99 -24.61 20.04
N LEU A 396 15.71 -25.38 21.08
CA LEU A 396 16.18 -25.12 22.44
C LEU A 396 17.39 -26.02 22.69
N GLU A 397 18.57 -25.42 22.83
CA GLU A 397 19.81 -26.14 23.06
C GLU A 397 20.23 -25.94 24.51
N ARG A 398 20.49 -27.06 25.19
CA ARG A 398 21.15 -27.04 26.48
C ARG A 398 22.63 -26.83 26.22
N ASP A 399 23.12 -25.67 26.61
CA ASP A 399 24.51 -25.36 26.38
C ASP A 399 25.37 -25.98 27.48
N ASN A 400 26.21 -26.95 27.10
CA ASN A 400 27.23 -27.48 27.99
C ASN A 400 28.44 -26.53 28.12
N THR A 401 28.45 -25.45 27.33
CA THR A 401 29.53 -24.47 27.29
C THR A 401 29.19 -23.34 28.25
N PHE A 402 30.12 -23.00 29.14
CA PHE A 402 29.97 -21.90 30.09
C PHE A 402 29.89 -20.56 29.33
N TYR A 403 28.69 -20.00 29.17
CA TYR A 403 28.53 -18.63 28.71
C TYR A 403 28.54 -17.69 29.92
N CYS A 404 29.69 -17.08 30.19
CA CYS A 404 29.73 -15.82 30.92
C CYS A 404 29.11 -14.75 30.00
N SER A 405 27.84 -14.43 30.16
CA SER A 405 27.31 -13.15 29.65
C SER A 405 28.03 -12.04 30.40
N PRO A 406 28.86 -11.19 29.76
CA PRO A 406 29.54 -10.13 30.49
C PRO A 406 28.51 -9.04 30.75
N SER A 407 27.79 -9.14 31.85
CA SER A 407 27.18 -7.97 32.48
C SER A 407 28.31 -7.17 33.15
N VAL A 408 29.16 -6.55 32.32
CA VAL A 408 30.26 -5.65 32.69
C VAL A 408 31.46 -6.34 33.39
N ILE A 409 32.61 -6.38 32.71
CA ILE A 409 33.91 -6.68 33.32
C ILE A 409 34.48 -5.37 33.86
N PHE A 410 34.62 -5.24 35.18
CA PHE A 410 35.25 -4.08 35.81
C PHE A 410 36.73 -4.37 35.99
N LEU A 411 37.60 -3.60 35.35
CA LEU A 411 39.05 -3.66 35.58
C LEU A 411 39.46 -2.43 36.40
N ARG A 412 40.07 -2.65 37.56
CA ARG A 412 40.62 -1.58 38.41
C ARG A 412 42.13 -1.62 38.35
N ARG A 413 42.78 -0.47 38.12
CA ARG A 413 44.24 -0.36 38.15
C ARG A 413 44.77 -0.54 39.58
N ALA A 414 45.73 -1.43 39.77
CA ALA A 414 46.51 -1.55 40.99
C ALA A 414 47.80 -0.71 40.86
N THR A 415 47.97 0.26 41.74
CA THR A 415 49.26 0.94 41.93
C THR A 415 50.17 0.04 42.76
N GLY A 416 51.18 -0.55 42.11
CA GLY A 416 52.27 -1.26 42.79
C GLY A 416 51.90 -2.66 43.31
N SER A 417 52.63 -3.66 42.81
CA SER A 417 52.74 -5.04 43.31
C SER A 417 51.60 -5.59 44.20
N GLY A 418 50.60 -6.22 43.56
CA GLY A 418 49.72 -7.20 44.18
C GLY A 418 48.33 -6.70 44.60
N THR A 419 47.29 -6.99 43.80
CA THR A 419 46.22 -7.99 44.04
C THR A 419 45.11 -7.76 42.99
N VAL A 420 44.58 -8.83 42.39
CA VAL A 420 43.48 -8.82 41.40
C VAL A 420 42.14 -8.87 42.14
N GLU A 421 41.18 -8.02 41.76
CA GLU A 421 39.84 -7.99 42.37
C GLU A 421 39.08 -9.30 42.08
N MET A 422 38.72 -10.03 43.13
CA MET A 422 37.90 -11.23 43.07
C MET A 422 36.43 -10.87 42.82
N ARG A 423 35.79 -11.50 41.84
CA ARG A 423 34.32 -11.59 41.80
C ARG A 423 33.86 -13.03 41.68
N ARG A 424 32.86 -13.34 42.50
CA ARG A 424 32.17 -14.62 42.55
C ARG A 424 31.37 -14.75 41.25
N LEU A 425 31.70 -15.72 40.41
CA LEU A 425 30.80 -16.14 39.34
C LEU A 425 29.53 -16.64 40.02
N LYS A 426 28.46 -15.83 39.95
CA LYS A 426 27.18 -16.17 40.55
C LYS A 426 26.70 -17.44 39.85
N ASP A 427 26.35 -18.44 40.68
CA ASP A 427 25.77 -19.75 40.35
C ASP A 427 26.66 -21.00 40.30
N THR A 428 27.95 -20.95 40.68
CA THR A 428 28.74 -22.19 40.89
C THR A 428 29.26 -22.39 42.31
N GLY A 429 29.15 -21.37 43.18
CA GLY A 429 29.78 -21.38 44.50
C GLY A 429 31.31 -21.35 44.48
N ARG A 430 31.94 -21.44 43.30
CA ARG A 430 33.39 -21.45 43.08
C ARG A 430 33.90 -20.03 42.82
N ARG A 431 35.16 -19.80 43.17
CA ARG A 431 35.86 -18.52 42.96
C ARG A 431 36.86 -18.70 41.83
N PHE A 432 36.93 -17.72 40.96
CA PHE A 432 37.88 -17.71 39.86
C PHE A 432 38.68 -16.42 39.92
N ARG A 433 39.98 -16.52 39.66
CA ARG A 433 40.91 -15.41 39.58
C ARG A 433 41.33 -15.24 38.12
N ILE A 434 41.15 -14.05 37.55
CA ILE A 434 41.72 -13.77 36.23
C ILE A 434 43.23 -13.59 36.40
N VAL A 435 44.01 -14.36 35.66
CA VAL A 435 45.47 -14.42 35.77
C VAL A 435 46.15 -13.74 34.59
N ALA A 436 45.57 -13.85 33.40
CA ALA A 436 46.05 -13.16 32.21
C ALA A 436 44.89 -12.83 31.28
N ILE A 437 45.02 -11.71 30.57
CA ILE A 437 44.20 -11.37 29.41
C ILE A 437 45.20 -11.20 28.26
N GLU A 438 45.13 -12.10 27.29
CA GLU A 438 45.95 -12.04 26.09
C GLU A 438 45.16 -11.37 24.98
N THR A 439 45.64 -10.22 24.53
CA THR A 439 45.14 -9.55 23.33
C THR A 439 46.02 -9.91 22.13
N PRO A 440 45.45 -10.07 20.93
CA PRO A 440 46.24 -10.20 19.72
C PRO A 440 47.20 -9.01 19.55
N SER A 441 48.39 -9.24 19.00
CA SER A 441 49.47 -8.24 18.88
C SER A 441 49.13 -6.99 18.05
N TYR A 442 48.02 -7.01 17.31
CA TYR A 442 47.51 -5.90 16.50
C TYR A 442 46.44 -5.06 17.23
N LEU A 443 46.12 -5.39 18.49
CA LEU A 443 45.24 -4.62 19.36
C LEU A 443 46.08 -3.90 20.43
N GLU A 444 46.28 -2.59 20.25
CA GLU A 444 46.78 -1.72 21.32
C GLU A 444 45.61 -1.30 22.22
N ALA A 445 45.63 -1.75 23.47
CA ALA A 445 44.69 -1.29 24.48
C ALA A 445 45.21 0.01 25.11
N THR A 446 44.72 1.16 24.66
CA THR A 446 44.99 2.46 25.30
C THR A 446 44.01 2.69 26.44
N TYR A 447 44.54 2.77 27.66
CA TYR A 447 43.75 3.01 28.87
C TYR A 447 43.45 4.52 29.02
N SER A 448 42.17 4.92 28.99
CA SER A 448 41.74 6.26 29.44
C SER A 448 40.77 6.14 30.62
N GLU A 449 40.91 7.01 31.61
CA GLU A 449 40.03 7.06 32.78
C GLU A 449 38.91 8.06 32.55
N ASP A 450 37.84 7.63 31.87
CA ASP A 450 36.56 8.34 31.90
C ASP A 450 35.52 7.47 32.59
N TRP A 451 35.13 7.89 33.80
CA TRP A 451 34.15 7.21 34.64
C TRP A 451 32.77 7.88 34.48
N VAL A 452 31.77 7.10 34.09
CA VAL A 452 30.34 7.50 34.16
C VAL A 452 29.57 6.32 34.77
N ASP A 453 28.82 6.58 35.85
CA ASP A 453 27.91 5.64 36.52
C ASP A 453 28.53 4.30 36.96
N ASN A 454 29.72 4.35 37.56
CA ASN A 454 30.46 3.18 38.07
C ASN A 454 30.83 2.13 37.01
N VAL A 455 30.64 2.38 35.72
CA VAL A 455 31.02 1.48 34.62
C VAL A 455 32.40 1.88 34.10
N ALA A 456 33.36 0.94 34.14
CA ALA A 456 34.62 1.10 33.42
C ALA A 456 34.39 0.76 31.94
N ARG A 457 34.50 1.77 31.06
CA ARG A 457 34.59 1.54 29.61
C ARG A 457 36.06 1.36 29.28
N ILE A 458 36.41 0.28 28.60
CA ILE A 458 37.74 0.13 28.02
C ILE A 458 37.61 0.61 26.57
N PRO A 459 37.98 1.86 26.25
CA PRO A 459 38.09 2.25 24.85
C PRO A 459 39.22 1.43 24.22
N TYR A 460 38.93 0.79 23.10
CA TYR A 460 39.96 0.21 22.24
C TYR A 460 39.95 0.99 20.92
N GLN A 461 41.13 1.43 20.47
CA GLN A 461 41.31 2.00 19.14
C GLN A 461 41.98 0.97 18.25
N PHE A 462 41.39 0.70 17.08
CA PHE A 462 42.08 -0.06 16.04
C PHE A 462 43.08 0.88 15.37
N ALA A 463 44.36 0.78 15.73
CA ALA A 463 45.43 1.39 14.96
C ALA A 463 45.71 0.52 13.72
N ASN A 464 44.98 0.78 12.63
CA ASN A 464 45.38 0.22 11.35
C ASN A 464 46.64 0.93 10.88
N GLN A 465 47.81 0.30 11.04
CA GLN A 465 49.10 0.87 10.63
C GLN A 465 49.18 1.16 9.11
N ASN A 466 48.20 0.72 8.30
CA ASN A 466 48.27 0.79 6.84
C ASN A 466 47.11 1.52 6.13
N GLY A 467 46.20 2.20 6.85
CA GLY A 467 45.24 3.14 6.22
C GLY A 467 44.30 2.56 5.13
N GLN A 468 44.09 1.24 5.08
CA GLN A 468 43.11 0.62 4.18
C GLN A 468 41.87 0.18 4.96
N ASP A 469 40.69 0.65 4.55
CA ASP A 469 39.39 0.17 5.02
C ASP A 469 39.17 -1.28 4.58
N GLY A 470 39.73 -2.22 5.33
CA GLY A 470 39.51 -3.66 5.19
C GLY A 470 38.78 -4.23 6.40
N GLN A 471 37.93 -5.24 6.18
CA GLN A 471 37.28 -6.02 7.24
C GLN A 471 38.32 -6.46 8.28
N LEU A 472 38.13 -6.05 9.53
CA LEU A 472 38.95 -6.53 10.64
C LEU A 472 38.66 -8.03 10.86
N PRO A 473 39.68 -8.88 11.07
CA PRO A 473 39.45 -10.27 11.43
C PRO A 473 38.76 -10.34 12.80
N PHE A 474 37.88 -11.33 12.97
CA PHE A 474 37.33 -11.67 14.29
C PHE A 474 38.50 -11.94 15.25
N ALA A 475 38.62 -11.12 16.29
CA ALA A 475 39.62 -11.31 17.33
C ALA A 475 38.99 -12.10 18.47
N ASN A 476 39.72 -13.08 19.00
CA ASN A 476 39.35 -13.72 20.25
C ASN A 476 40.20 -13.11 21.37
N LEU A 477 39.53 -12.61 22.41
CA LEU A 477 40.18 -12.25 23.66
C LEU A 477 40.34 -13.54 24.48
N SER A 478 41.57 -13.94 24.76
CA SER A 478 41.82 -15.11 25.62
C SER A 478 41.97 -14.64 27.06
N ILE A 479 41.07 -15.05 27.93
CA ILE A 479 41.12 -14.80 29.37
C ILE A 479 41.53 -16.11 30.05
N CYS A 480 42.69 -16.13 30.68
CA CYS A 480 43.11 -17.22 31.53
C CYS A 480 42.63 -16.96 32.95
N CYS A 481 41.79 -17.86 33.46
CA CYS A 481 41.27 -17.84 34.82
C CYS A 481 41.81 -19.03 35.61
N GLU A 482 42.22 -18.83 36.85
CA GLU A 482 42.50 -19.90 37.80
C GLU A 482 41.28 -20.11 38.69
N GLU A 483 40.82 -21.35 38.79
CA GLU A 483 39.83 -21.73 39.78
C GLU A 483 40.49 -21.85 41.15
N GLU A 484 39.97 -21.11 42.12
CA GLU A 484 40.45 -21.15 43.50
C GLU A 484 39.95 -22.45 44.14
N SER A 485 40.87 -23.38 44.36
CA SER A 485 40.61 -24.64 45.05
C SER A 485 40.41 -24.38 46.55
N ALA A 486 39.44 -25.06 47.15
CA ALA A 486 39.33 -25.13 48.60
C ALA A 486 40.35 -26.15 49.13
N GLY A 487 41.56 -25.71 49.50
CA GLY A 487 42.62 -26.54 50.10
C GLY A 487 43.84 -26.78 49.20
N ASP A 488 44.70 -27.75 49.54
CA ASP A 488 46.01 -28.02 48.90
C ASP A 488 45.96 -28.57 47.46
N THR A 489 44.81 -28.47 46.79
CA THR A 489 44.68 -28.90 45.39
C THR A 489 45.27 -27.81 44.50
N PRO A 490 46.16 -28.10 43.55
CA PRO A 490 46.68 -27.09 42.63
C PRO A 490 45.54 -26.44 41.83
N ALA A 491 45.60 -25.11 41.69
CA ALA A 491 44.60 -24.33 40.97
C ALA A 491 44.50 -24.83 39.51
N GLN A 492 43.28 -25.06 39.03
CA GLN A 492 43.04 -25.41 37.63
C GLN A 492 42.95 -24.12 36.81
N GLN A 493 43.77 -24.04 35.75
CA GLN A 493 43.69 -22.97 34.76
C GLN A 493 42.63 -23.30 33.70
N HIS A 494 41.78 -22.31 33.43
CA HIS A 494 40.70 -22.34 32.45
C HIS A 494 40.94 -21.22 31.44
N GLY A 495 41.01 -21.56 30.16
CA GLY A 495 41.05 -20.59 29.07
C GLY A 495 39.63 -20.26 28.61
N ILE A 496 39.23 -19.00 28.71
CA ILE A 496 37.97 -18.48 28.18
C ILE A 496 38.29 -17.67 26.93
N SER A 497 37.77 -18.09 25.78
CA SER A 497 37.92 -17.33 24.53
C SER A 497 36.65 -16.53 24.28
N ILE A 498 36.75 -15.20 24.31
CA ILE A 498 35.63 -14.30 24.05
C ILE A 498 35.79 -13.71 22.65
N PRO A 499 34.87 -13.97 21.71
CA PRO A 499 34.90 -13.33 20.41
C PRO A 499 34.61 -11.83 20.58
N VAL A 500 35.52 -10.99 20.10
CA VAL A 500 35.35 -9.55 20.04
C VAL A 500 34.64 -9.22 18.73
N ILE A 501 33.39 -8.77 18.85
CA ILE A 501 32.58 -8.36 17.70
C ILE A 501 32.72 -6.84 17.56
N PRO A 502 33.16 -6.31 16.39
CA PRO A 502 33.23 -4.88 16.16
C PRO A 502 31.84 -4.24 16.36
N ALA A 503 31.77 -3.05 16.97
CA ALA A 503 30.51 -2.35 17.16
C ALA A 503 29.74 -2.10 15.85
N SER A 504 30.47 -1.92 14.73
CA SER A 504 29.89 -1.80 13.37
C SER A 504 29.25 -3.09 12.85
N SER A 505 29.50 -4.23 13.49
CA SER A 505 28.99 -5.56 13.13
C SER A 505 27.80 -5.99 13.99
N VAL A 506 27.45 -5.21 15.02
CA VAL A 506 26.25 -5.39 15.83
C VAL A 506 25.16 -4.51 15.21
N ARG A 507 24.29 -5.12 14.41
CA ARG A 507 23.04 -4.48 13.95
C ARG A 507 21.93 -4.68 14.96
#